data_AF-A0A2T4VI13-F1
#
_entry.id   AF-A0A2T4VI13-F1
#
_cell.length_a   1.000
_cell.length_b   1.000
_cell.length_c   1.000
_cell.angle_alpha   90.00
_cell.angle_beta   90.00
_cell.angle_gamma   90.00
#
_symmetry.space_group_name_H-M   'P 1'
#
loop_
_entity.id
_entity.type
_entity.pdbx_description
1 polymer ?
#
loop_
_entity_poly.entity_id
_entity_poly.type
_entity_poly.pdbx_seq_one_letter_code
_entity_poly.pdbx_strand_id
1 'polypeptide(L)'
;MAGRHTIKPTESKFKGGAEQTYVTYDLPQRTRGGKTALYPKVKRVYIAGDIEGWKVGDFEKRSGRKVHGVRIDYAQQRAGYARRSFAARRGSTRYQVSGARVEPGESHFSKVVEVPAKAQNVRFRGTRLPQRYQSALQNVH
;
A
#
# COMPACT_ATOMS: atom_id res chain seq x y z
N MET A 1 22.67 22.07 -1.67
CA MET A 1 22.81 20.61 -1.83
C MET A 1 21.57 19.94 -1.28
N ALA A 2 20.73 19.36 -2.13
CA ALA A 2 19.46 18.76 -1.71
C ALA A 2 19.66 17.25 -1.50
N GLY A 3 19.48 16.79 -0.26
CA GLY A 3 19.62 15.39 0.11
C GLY A 3 18.63 14.51 -0.66
N ARG A 4 19.15 13.55 -1.41
CA ARG A 4 18.37 12.45 -1.99
C ARG A 4 17.77 11.65 -0.84
N HIS A 5 16.46 11.76 -0.65
CA HIS A 5 15.73 10.80 0.16
C HIS A 5 15.70 9.48 -0.62
N THR A 6 16.66 8.59 -0.31
CA THR A 6 16.62 7.19 -0.74
C THR A 6 15.46 6.53 -0.01
N ILE A 7 14.32 6.42 -0.69
CA ILE A 7 13.17 5.67 -0.21
C ILE A 7 13.60 4.21 -0.15
N LYS A 8 13.84 3.69 1.06
CA LYS A 8 14.01 2.26 1.28
C LYS A 8 12.68 1.58 0.95
N PRO A 9 12.63 0.66 -0.03
CA PRO A 9 11.44 -0.14 -0.23
C PRO A 9 11.25 -0.99 1.03
N THR A 10 10.25 -0.68 1.85
CA THR A 10 9.72 -1.66 2.79
C THR A 10 8.83 -2.61 2.00
N GLU A 11 9.47 -3.42 1.16
CA GLU A 11 8.87 -4.62 0.61
C GLU A 11 8.89 -5.69 1.70
N SER A 12 7.87 -5.66 2.52
CA SER A 12 7.48 -6.83 3.27
C SER A 12 7.24 -7.98 2.28
N LYS A 13 8.18 -8.93 2.22
CA LYS A 13 8.02 -10.21 1.52
C LYS A 13 6.78 -10.90 2.07
N PHE A 14 5.67 -10.92 1.34
CA PHE A 14 4.49 -11.68 1.75
C PHE A 14 4.16 -12.77 0.74
N LYS A 15 4.03 -14.00 1.27
CA LYS A 15 3.40 -15.16 0.63
C LYS A 15 1.89 -14.91 0.60
N GLY A 16 1.34 -14.63 -0.58
CA GLY A 16 -0.09 -14.41 -0.83
C GLY A 16 -0.28 -13.47 -2.01
N GLY A 17 -1.05 -13.87 -3.02
CA GLY A 17 -1.18 -13.20 -4.31
C GLY A 17 -1.82 -11.82 -4.24
N ALA A 18 -1.05 -10.81 -3.83
CA ALA A 18 -1.52 -9.43 -3.78
C ALA A 18 -1.80 -8.91 -5.20
N GLU A 19 -2.98 -8.34 -5.41
CA GLU A 19 -3.34 -7.71 -6.66
C GLU A 19 -2.62 -6.35 -6.79
N GLN A 20 -2.08 -6.11 -8.00
CA GLN A 20 -1.51 -4.82 -8.35
C GLN A 20 -2.61 -3.86 -8.79
N THR A 21 -2.79 -2.80 -8.00
CA THR A 21 -3.73 -1.70 -8.23
C THR A 21 -2.98 -0.37 -8.28
N TYR A 22 -3.69 0.73 -8.54
CA TYR A 22 -3.05 2.04 -8.70
C TYR A 22 -3.81 3.17 -8.02
N VAL A 23 -3.05 4.16 -7.56
CA VAL A 23 -3.56 5.51 -7.26
C VAL A 23 -3.06 6.45 -8.35
N THR A 24 -3.99 7.05 -9.08
CA THR A 24 -3.72 8.05 -10.13
C THR A 24 -4.04 9.44 -9.62
N TYR A 25 -3.22 10.42 -9.97
CA TYR A 25 -3.47 11.82 -9.65
C TYR A 25 -2.71 12.74 -10.60
N ASP A 26 -3.14 13.99 -10.70
CA ASP A 26 -2.48 15.04 -11.48
C ASP A 26 -1.78 15.99 -10.53
N LEU A 27 -0.53 16.36 -10.84
CA LEU A 27 0.28 17.23 -9.99
C LEU A 27 0.65 18.50 -10.75
N PRO A 28 0.34 19.70 -10.23
CA PRO A 28 0.82 20.94 -10.82
C PRO A 28 2.33 21.07 -10.65
N GLN A 29 3.02 21.29 -11.77
CA GLN A 29 4.46 21.51 -11.86
C GLN A 29 4.75 22.76 -12.69
N ARG A 30 5.78 23.52 -12.29
CA ARG A 30 6.30 24.63 -13.09
C ARG A 30 7.05 24.08 -14.30
N THR A 31 6.74 24.60 -15.47
CA THR A 31 7.45 24.30 -16.71
C THR A 31 8.69 25.20 -16.82
N ARG A 32 9.62 24.84 -17.72
CA ARG A 32 10.83 25.65 -17.97
C ARG A 32 10.51 27.08 -18.41
N GLY A 33 9.38 27.28 -19.09
CA GLY A 33 8.91 28.60 -19.52
C GLY A 33 8.11 29.38 -18.46
N GLY A 34 8.20 28.99 -17.18
CA GLY A 34 7.56 29.72 -16.06
C GLY A 34 6.05 29.49 -15.88
N LYS A 35 5.39 28.77 -16.80
CA LYS A 35 3.96 28.42 -16.69
C LYS A 35 3.74 27.22 -15.76
N THR A 36 2.50 26.99 -15.31
CA THR A 36 2.12 25.80 -14.55
C THR A 36 1.37 24.81 -15.46
N ALA A 37 1.73 23.54 -15.41
CA ALA A 37 1.01 22.46 -16.10
C ALA A 37 0.72 21.30 -15.14
N LEU A 38 -0.38 20.59 -15.38
CA LEU A 38 -0.75 19.38 -14.65
C LEU A 38 -0.09 18.17 -15.30
N TYR A 39 0.66 17.41 -14.51
CA TYR A 39 1.31 16.18 -14.96
C TYR A 39 0.65 14.96 -14.32
N PRO A 40 0.25 13.96 -15.11
CA PRO A 40 -0.26 12.71 -14.57
C PRO A 40 0.83 12.00 -13.76
N LYS A 41 0.42 11.38 -12.66
CA LYS A 41 1.25 10.58 -11.76
C LYS A 41 0.50 9.33 -11.38
N VAL A 42 1.27 8.26 -11.17
CA VAL A 42 0.75 6.95 -10.77
C VAL A 42 1.58 6.41 -9.62
N LYS A 43 0.90 5.89 -8.60
CA LYS A 43 1.51 5.06 -7.56
C LYS A 43 0.96 3.65 -7.66
N ARG A 44 1.84 2.66 -7.72
CA ARG A 44 1.50 1.23 -7.65
C ARG A 44 1.15 0.89 -6.20
N VAL A 45 0.10 0.11 -6.01
CA VAL A 45 -0.37 -0.33 -4.71
C VAL A 45 -0.66 -1.82 -4.77
N TYR A 46 -0.07 -2.58 -3.86
CA TYR A 46 -0.37 -4.00 -3.70
C TYR A 46 -1.38 -4.19 -2.57
N ILE A 47 -2.48 -4.88 -2.86
CA ILE A 47 -3.56 -5.20 -1.93
C ILE A 47 -3.72 -6.72 -1.88
N ALA A 48 -3.63 -7.30 -0.69
CA ALA A 48 -3.75 -8.74 -0.48
C ALA A 48 -5.14 -9.06 0.09
N GLY A 49 -6.17 -8.92 -0.74
CA GLY A 49 -7.56 -9.10 -0.34
C GLY A 49 -8.54 -8.40 -1.27
N ASP A 50 -9.83 -8.58 -0.98
CA ASP A 50 -10.93 -8.02 -1.74
C ASP A 50 -11.18 -6.57 -1.31
N ILE A 51 -11.22 -5.65 -2.26
CA ILE A 51 -11.40 -4.22 -1.98
C ILE A 51 -12.88 -3.95 -1.65
N GLU A 52 -13.12 -3.41 -0.47
CA GLU A 52 -14.46 -3.07 0.02
C GLU A 52 -14.82 -1.62 -0.29
N GLY A 53 -13.82 -0.73 -0.31
CA GLY A 53 -14.04 0.69 -0.56
C GLY A 53 -12.76 1.51 -0.56
N TRP A 54 -12.89 2.76 -0.99
CA TRP A 54 -11.81 3.73 -0.92
C TRP A 54 -12.34 5.16 -0.80
N LYS A 55 -11.53 6.03 -0.20
CA LYS A 55 -11.84 7.46 -0.07
C LYS A 55 -10.58 8.31 -0.12
N VAL A 56 -10.72 9.53 -0.66
CA VAL A 56 -9.68 10.56 -0.64
C VAL A 56 -9.92 11.47 0.56
N GLY A 57 -8.85 11.89 1.23
CA GLY A 57 -8.94 12.85 2.32
C GLY A 57 -7.70 12.85 3.19
N ASP A 58 -7.85 13.46 4.37
CA ASP A 58 -6.83 13.49 5.40
C ASP A 58 -7.06 12.37 6.41
N PHE A 59 -6.02 11.58 6.65
CA PHE A 59 -6.07 10.40 7.52
C PHE A 59 -4.94 10.45 8.54
N GLU A 60 -5.24 10.03 9.76
CA GLU A 60 -4.23 9.82 10.77
C GLU A 60 -3.63 8.41 10.64
N LYS A 61 -2.31 8.33 10.48
CA LYS A 61 -1.59 7.06 10.51
C LYS A 61 -1.49 6.56 11.94
N ARG A 62 -1.25 5.25 12.11
CA ARG A 62 -0.97 4.64 13.42
C ARG A 62 0.16 5.32 14.21
N SER A 63 1.06 6.03 13.53
CA SER A 63 2.12 6.83 14.16
C SER A 63 1.66 8.22 14.66
N GLY A 64 0.37 8.56 14.55
CA GLY A 64 -0.18 9.89 14.88
C GLY A 64 -0.01 10.96 13.79
N ARG A 65 0.70 10.67 12.69
CA ARG A 65 0.90 11.63 11.61
C ARG A 65 -0.35 11.72 10.74
N LYS A 66 -0.89 12.93 10.57
CA LYS A 66 -1.92 13.24 9.58
C LYS A 66 -1.32 13.32 8.18
N VAL A 67 -1.94 12.66 7.21
CA VAL A 67 -1.52 12.63 5.81
C VAL A 67 -2.70 12.78 4.87
N HIS A 68 -2.52 13.58 3.82
CA HIS A 68 -3.45 13.61 2.70
C HIS A 68 -3.18 12.42 1.78
N GLY A 69 -4.24 11.72 1.36
CA GLY A 69 -4.07 10.47 0.65
C GLY A 69 -5.35 9.81 0.18
N VAL A 70 -5.18 8.56 -0.22
CA VAL A 70 -6.27 7.62 -0.50
C VAL A 70 -6.25 6.54 0.57
N ARG A 71 -7.34 6.40 1.34
CA ARG A 71 -7.57 5.24 2.19
C ARG A 71 -8.28 4.18 1.36
N ILE A 72 -7.76 2.95 1.43
CA ILE A 72 -8.30 1.76 0.78
C ILE A 72 -8.62 0.76 1.88
N ASP A 73 -9.87 0.31 1.94
CA ASP A 73 -10.37 -0.68 2.88
C ASP A 73 -10.54 -2.01 2.13
N TYR A 74 -10.04 -3.11 2.70
CA TYR A 74 -10.04 -4.43 2.06
C TYR A 74 -10.15 -5.58 3.07
N ALA A 75 -10.82 -6.66 2.67
CA ALA A 75 -10.95 -7.89 3.43
C ALA A 75 -9.93 -8.92 2.94
N GLN A 76 -9.22 -9.57 3.86
CA GLN A 76 -8.35 -10.69 3.55
C GLN A 76 -8.89 -11.95 4.21
N GLN A 77 -9.19 -12.96 3.40
CA GLN A 77 -9.46 -14.30 3.89
C GLN A 77 -8.14 -14.99 4.27
N ARG A 78 -8.13 -15.59 5.47
CA ARG A 78 -7.05 -16.44 5.94
C ARG A 78 -7.52 -17.87 5.98
N ALA A 79 -6.85 -18.73 5.24
CA ALA A 79 -7.02 -20.17 5.38
C ALA A 79 -6.62 -20.61 6.81
N GLY A 80 -7.43 -21.49 7.39
CA GLY A 80 -7.08 -22.15 8.63
C GLY A 80 -5.81 -23.00 8.46
N TYR A 81 -5.07 -23.19 9.56
CA TYR A 81 -3.92 -24.09 9.54
C TYR A 81 -3.75 -24.82 10.88
N ALA A 82 -3.16 -26.01 10.78
CA ALA A 82 -2.70 -26.76 11.94
C ALA A 82 -1.20 -26.48 12.16
N ARG A 83 -0.86 -25.94 13.32
CA ARG A 83 0.52 -25.81 13.79
C ARG A 83 0.84 -27.02 14.65
N ARG A 84 1.88 -27.78 14.29
CA ARG A 84 2.41 -28.86 15.15
C ARG A 84 3.12 -28.26 16.36
N SER A 85 3.20 -29.01 17.46
CA SER A 85 4.01 -28.62 18.60
C SER A 85 5.48 -28.53 18.22
N PHE A 86 6.21 -27.59 18.81
CA PHE A 86 7.64 -27.45 18.60
C PHE A 86 8.32 -26.82 19.82
N ALA A 87 9.60 -27.12 20.00
CA ALA A 87 10.43 -26.45 20.99
C ALA A 87 11.13 -25.25 20.35
N ALA A 88 10.92 -24.06 20.90
CA ALA A 88 11.63 -22.84 20.51
C ALA A 88 12.67 -22.48 21.57
N ARG A 89 13.75 -21.81 21.17
CA ARG A 89 14.75 -21.30 22.12
C ARG A 89 15.00 -19.82 21.86
N ARG A 90 14.94 -18.99 22.91
CA ARG A 90 15.32 -17.57 22.85
C ARG A 90 16.36 -17.32 23.94
N GLY A 91 17.63 -17.24 23.54
CA GLY A 91 18.75 -17.23 24.48
C GLY A 91 18.88 -18.56 25.24
N SER A 92 19.00 -18.50 26.57
CA SER A 92 19.09 -19.69 27.43
C SER A 92 17.74 -20.38 27.65
N THR A 93 16.62 -19.67 27.48
CA THR A 93 15.27 -20.17 27.76
C THR A 93 14.71 -21.02 26.62
N ARG A 94 14.25 -22.23 26.96
CA ARG A 94 13.52 -23.13 26.06
C ARG A 94 12.02 -23.00 26.31
N TYR A 95 11.25 -22.87 25.24
CA TYR A 95 9.81 -22.78 25.22
C TYR A 95 9.25 -24.02 24.54
N GLN A 96 8.27 -24.67 25.14
CA GLN A 96 7.45 -25.65 24.44
C GLN A 96 6.19 -24.96 23.94
N VAL A 97 6.03 -24.97 22.63
CA VAL A 97 4.85 -24.44 21.97
C VAL A 97 3.95 -25.61 21.65
N SER A 98 2.76 -25.65 22.26
CA SER A 98 1.75 -26.66 21.96
C SER A 98 1.23 -26.52 20.53
N GLY A 99 0.81 -27.67 19.98
CA GLY A 99 0.11 -27.68 18.71
C GLY A 99 -1.19 -26.88 18.82
N ALA A 100 -1.57 -26.21 17.74
CA ALA A 100 -2.78 -25.41 17.70
C ALA A 100 -3.44 -25.56 16.34
N ARG A 101 -4.76 -25.69 16.33
CA ARG A 101 -5.58 -25.52 15.13
C ARG A 101 -6.08 -24.10 15.10
N VAL A 102 -5.84 -23.41 14.00
CA VAL A 102 -6.39 -22.08 13.77
C VAL A 102 -7.42 -22.20 12.68
N GLU A 103 -8.65 -21.81 12.98
CA GLU A 103 -9.75 -21.85 12.02
C GLU A 103 -9.58 -20.78 10.92
N PRO A 104 -10.19 -21.00 9.75
CA PRO A 104 -10.29 -19.96 8.74
C PRO A 104 -10.98 -18.72 9.30
N GLY A 105 -10.66 -17.56 8.76
CA GLY A 105 -11.28 -16.31 9.18
C GLY A 105 -11.09 -15.18 8.18
N GLU A 106 -11.82 -14.11 8.40
CA GLU A 106 -11.72 -12.87 7.65
C GLU A 106 -11.09 -11.78 8.51
N SER A 107 -10.34 -10.89 7.90
CA SER A 107 -9.74 -9.75 8.57
C SER A 107 -9.86 -8.51 7.68
N HIS A 108 -10.36 -7.42 8.24
CA HIS A 108 -10.50 -6.15 7.55
C HIS A 108 -9.29 -5.28 7.83
N PHE A 109 -8.77 -4.66 6.77
CA PHE A 109 -7.58 -3.83 6.82
C PHE A 109 -7.83 -2.49 6.14
N SER A 110 -7.11 -1.46 6.61
CA SER A 110 -7.08 -0.15 5.97
C SER A 110 -5.65 0.21 5.60
N LYS A 111 -5.44 0.63 4.35
CA LYS A 111 -4.15 1.12 3.84
C LYS A 111 -4.30 2.56 3.37
N VAL A 112 -3.42 3.44 3.84
CA VAL A 112 -3.38 4.85 3.41
C VAL A 112 -2.19 5.07 2.48
N VAL A 113 -2.50 5.44 1.24
CA VAL A 113 -1.52 5.82 0.22
C VAL A 113 -1.43 7.34 0.18
N GLU A 114 -0.30 7.89 0.63
CA GLU A 114 -0.08 9.34 0.65
C GLU A 114 -0.05 9.91 -0.77
N VAL A 115 -0.68 11.07 -0.98
CA VAL A 115 -0.56 11.86 -2.22
C VAL A 115 -0.29 13.32 -1.83
N PRO A 116 0.37 14.12 -2.69
CA PRO A 116 0.58 15.53 -2.39
C PRO A 116 -0.74 16.26 -2.16
N ALA A 117 -0.82 17.15 -1.17
CA ALA A 117 -2.06 17.89 -0.86
C ALA A 117 -2.60 18.73 -2.04
N LYS A 118 -1.69 19.20 -2.91
CA LYS A 118 -2.04 19.94 -4.14
C LYS A 118 -2.41 19.04 -5.32
N ALA A 119 -2.48 17.72 -5.13
CA ALA A 119 -2.83 16.79 -6.19
C ALA A 119 -4.30 16.94 -6.56
N GLN A 120 -4.59 16.82 -7.84
CA GLN A 120 -5.94 16.91 -8.39
C GLN A 120 -6.31 15.58 -9.04
N ASN A 121 -7.61 15.37 -9.31
CA ASN A 121 -8.11 14.16 -9.99
C ASN A 121 -7.64 12.85 -9.33
N VAL A 122 -7.48 12.85 -8.01
CA VAL A 122 -7.02 11.69 -7.24
C VAL A 122 -8.06 10.58 -7.33
N ARG A 123 -7.64 9.40 -7.79
CA ARG A 123 -8.51 8.21 -7.91
C ARG A 123 -7.76 6.94 -7.60
N PHE A 124 -8.46 6.00 -6.97
CA PHE A 124 -8.06 4.60 -6.93
C PHE A 124 -8.54 3.89 -8.20
N ARG A 125 -7.72 2.95 -8.71
CA ARG A 125 -7.96 2.19 -9.94
C ARG A 125 -7.55 0.75 -9.69
N GLY A 126 -8.31 -0.21 -10.23
CA GLY A 126 -7.88 -1.60 -10.33
C GLY A 126 -6.73 -1.78 -11.34
N THR A 127 -6.60 -2.96 -11.93
CA THR A 127 -5.50 -3.30 -12.85
C THR A 127 -5.44 -2.46 -14.13
N ARG A 128 -6.55 -1.85 -14.57
CA ARG A 128 -6.62 -1.07 -15.82
C ARG A 128 -6.42 0.43 -15.58
N LEU A 129 -5.37 0.99 -16.17
CA LEU A 129 -5.09 2.43 -16.19
C LEU A 129 -5.64 3.10 -17.46
N PRO A 130 -6.23 4.30 -17.35
CA PRO A 130 -6.51 5.14 -18.52
C PRO A 130 -5.23 5.51 -19.27
N GLN A 131 -5.31 5.66 -20.59
CA GLN A 131 -4.14 5.94 -21.45
C GLN A 131 -3.28 7.12 -20.97
N ARG A 132 -3.92 8.21 -20.50
CA ARG A 132 -3.22 9.39 -19.98
C ARG A 132 -2.30 9.11 -18.78
N TYR A 133 -2.57 8.04 -18.03
CA TYR A 133 -1.78 7.63 -16.86
C TYR A 133 -0.82 6.48 -17.16
N GLN A 134 -1.03 5.73 -18.25
CA GLN A 134 -0.13 4.65 -18.64
C GLN A 134 1.28 5.17 -18.93
N SER A 135 1.40 6.31 -19.62
CA SER A 135 2.68 6.96 -19.89
C SER A 135 3.41 7.48 -18.64
N ALA A 136 2.67 7.71 -17.55
CA ALA A 136 3.21 8.13 -16.27
C ALA A 136 3.57 6.97 -15.34
N LEU A 137 3.23 5.73 -15.72
CA LEU A 137 3.64 4.55 -15.00
C LEU A 137 5.14 4.32 -15.23
N GLN A 138 5.95 4.56 -14.20
CA GLN A 138 7.37 4.24 -14.29
C GLN A 138 7.53 2.72 -14.33
N ASN A 139 8.10 2.21 -15.42
CA ASN A 139 8.55 0.83 -15.51
C ASN A 139 9.89 0.72 -14.79
N VAL A 140 9.82 0.40 -13.50
CA VAL A 140 10.99 -0.01 -12.74
C VAL A 140 11.11 -1.52 -12.98
N HIS A 141 12.02 -1.89 -13.89
CA HIS A 141 12.46 -3.26 -14.11
C HIS A 141 13.84 -3.44 -13.47
#